data_AF-A0A820I0H4-F1
#
_entry.id   AF-A0A820I0H4-F1
#
_cell.length_a   1.000
_cell.length_b   1.000
_cell.length_c   1.000
_cell.angle_alpha   90.00
_cell.angle_beta   90.00
_cell.angle_gamma   90.00
#
_symmetry.space_group_name_H-M   'P 1'
#
loop_
_entity.id
_entity.type
_entity.pdbx_description
1 polymer ?
#
loop_
_entity_poly.entity_id
_entity_poly.type
_entity_poly.pdbx_seq_one_letter_code
_entity_poly.pdbx_strand_id
1 'polypeptide(L)'
;MKPFVLDKNIISHFQTINRKNIAILTPTLSDIDSATVWMINRDLRRGLPDLTENVKRWIKILYTYYPGSNTMKNFLFNLNEFVKNYTTLSSNEYQTYINSTSIIKLPKLKFDHCNGSDSSKRGYPCTLWVLFHSMTVKQAILAEQNA
;
A
#
# COMPACT_ATOMS: atom_id res chain seq x y z
N MET A 1 5.88 30.18 6.96
CA MET A 1 4.71 29.46 6.39
C MET A 1 3.72 29.27 7.53
N LYS A 2 2.51 29.84 7.47
CA LYS A 2 1.50 29.62 8.52
C LYS A 2 0.84 28.25 8.30
N PRO A 3 0.64 27.42 9.33
CA PRO A 3 -0.09 26.16 9.19
C PRO A 3 -1.53 26.46 8.78
N PHE A 4 -2.05 25.68 7.82
CA PHE A 4 -3.46 25.70 7.45
C PHE A 4 -4.25 25.03 8.57
N VAL A 5 -4.89 25.85 9.42
CA VAL A 5 -5.76 25.36 10.49
C VAL A 5 -7.16 25.20 9.90
N LEU A 6 -7.59 23.95 9.72
CA LEU A 6 -8.97 23.64 9.34
C LEU A 6 -9.92 24.13 10.44
N ASP A 7 -10.91 24.93 10.06
CA ASP A 7 -11.93 25.46 10.97
C ASP A 7 -12.67 24.30 11.67
N LYS A 8 -12.83 24.39 12.99
CA LYS A 8 -13.55 23.40 13.80
C LYS A 8 -15.00 23.21 13.33
N ASN A 9 -15.60 24.23 12.74
CA ASN A 9 -16.93 24.17 12.13
C ASN A 9 -16.92 23.41 10.80
N ILE A 10 -15.82 23.45 10.06
CA ILE A 10 -15.63 22.64 8.85
C ILE A 10 -15.46 21.16 9.25
N ILE A 11 -14.68 20.88 10.30
CA ILE A 11 -14.49 19.52 10.83
C ILE A 11 -15.82 18.93 11.32
N SER A 12 -16.61 19.70 12.09
CA SER A 12 -17.92 19.24 12.56
C SER A 12 -18.92 19.06 11.42
N HIS A 13 -18.87 19.92 10.40
CA HIS A 13 -19.68 19.76 9.19
C HIS A 13 -19.32 18.48 8.43
N PHE A 14 -18.03 18.16 8.24
CA PHE A 14 -17.60 16.90 7.63
C PHE A 14 -17.94 15.66 8.49
N GLN A 15 -17.92 15.78 9.82
CA GLN A 15 -18.37 14.70 10.72
C GLN A 15 -19.89 14.45 10.62
N THR A 16 -20.65 15.48 10.28
CA THR A 16 -22.13 15.43 10.16
C THR A 16 -22.58 15.05 8.75
N ILE A 17 -21.76 15.31 7.72
CA ILE A 17 -21.96 14.84 6.34
C ILE A 17 -21.68 13.32 6.27
N ASN A 18 -22.69 12.57 6.71
CA ASN A 18 -23.14 11.33 6.09
C ASN A 18 -22.28 10.06 6.29
N ARG A 19 -22.21 9.56 7.54
CA ARG A 19 -21.79 8.16 7.84
C ARG A 19 -22.50 7.08 7.01
N LYS A 20 -23.65 7.37 6.37
CA LYS A 20 -24.40 6.39 5.56
C LYS A 20 -23.86 6.25 4.12
N ASN A 21 -23.09 7.21 3.60
CA ASN A 21 -22.55 7.18 2.23
C ASN A 21 -21.01 7.24 2.13
N ILE A 22 -20.29 7.28 3.27
CA ILE A 22 -18.80 7.30 3.30
C ILE A 22 -18.18 6.04 2.70
N ALA A 23 -18.89 4.90 2.71
CA ALA A 23 -18.38 3.63 2.19
C ALA A 23 -18.02 3.66 0.69
N ILE A 24 -18.62 4.57 -0.09
CA ILE A 24 -18.35 4.73 -1.54
C ILE A 24 -17.05 5.52 -1.80
N LEU A 25 -16.59 6.30 -0.81
CA LEU A 25 -15.44 7.20 -0.95
C LEU A 25 -14.17 6.68 -0.26
N THR A 26 -14.29 5.65 0.58
CA THR A 26 -13.13 5.03 1.22
C THR A 26 -12.61 3.89 0.36
N PRO A 27 -11.34 3.92 -0.09
CA PRO A 27 -10.76 2.77 -0.75
C PRO A 27 -10.89 1.55 0.17
N THR A 28 -11.36 0.43 -0.38
CA THR A 28 -11.47 -0.79 0.40
C THR A 28 -10.08 -1.32 0.70
N LEU A 29 -9.95 -1.98 1.86
CA LEU A 29 -8.74 -2.72 2.20
C LEU A 29 -8.40 -3.77 1.12
N SER A 30 -9.39 -4.31 0.41
CA SER A 30 -9.21 -5.22 -0.71
C SER A 30 -8.51 -4.58 -1.90
N ASP A 31 -8.82 -3.33 -2.27
CA ASP A 31 -8.16 -2.61 -3.36
C ASP A 31 -6.69 -2.33 -3.01
N ILE A 32 -6.43 -1.87 -1.79
CA ILE A 32 -5.08 -1.59 -1.26
C ILE A 32 -4.24 -2.86 -1.18
N ASP A 33 -4.78 -3.94 -0.59
CA ASP A 33 -4.07 -5.21 -0.47
C ASP A 33 -3.84 -5.85 -1.86
N SER A 34 -4.80 -5.76 -2.78
CA SER A 34 -4.64 -6.24 -4.16
C SER A 34 -3.54 -5.47 -4.92
N ALA A 35 -3.46 -4.15 -4.75
CA ALA A 35 -2.36 -3.35 -5.33
C ALA A 35 -1.00 -3.84 -4.82
N THR A 36 -0.93 -4.11 -3.52
CA THR A 36 0.30 -4.53 -2.85
C THR A 36 0.75 -5.91 -3.33
N VAL A 37 -0.18 -6.86 -3.47
CA VAL A 37 0.10 -8.18 -4.05
C VAL A 37 0.65 -8.06 -5.46
N TRP A 38 0.04 -7.25 -6.33
CA TRP A 38 0.53 -7.03 -7.70
C TRP A 38 1.92 -6.42 -7.72
N MET A 39 2.14 -5.36 -6.94
CA MET A 39 3.41 -4.67 -6.87
C MET A 39 4.53 -5.61 -6.44
N ILE A 40 4.29 -6.46 -5.44
CA ILE A 40 5.29 -7.39 -4.91
C ILE A 40 5.60 -8.50 -5.92
N ASN A 41 4.58 -9.14 -6.49
CA ASN A 41 4.80 -10.26 -7.41
C ASN A 41 5.34 -9.83 -8.78
N ARG A 42 4.98 -8.63 -9.25
CA ARG A 42 5.29 -8.18 -10.60
C ARG A 42 6.39 -7.13 -10.66
N ASP A 43 6.26 -6.07 -9.89
CA ASP A 43 7.07 -4.86 -10.07
C ASP A 43 8.35 -4.91 -9.24
N LEU A 44 8.29 -5.35 -7.98
CA LEU A 44 9.47 -5.64 -7.19
C LEU A 44 10.33 -6.70 -7.85
N ARG A 45 9.71 -7.80 -8.33
CA ARG A 45 10.42 -8.90 -9.03
C ARG A 45 11.29 -8.41 -10.18
N ARG A 46 10.83 -7.40 -10.94
CA ARG A 46 11.59 -6.81 -12.06
C ARG A 46 12.78 -5.97 -11.60
N GLY A 47 12.70 -5.36 -10.41
CA GLY A 47 13.76 -4.54 -9.83
C GLY A 47 14.79 -5.31 -8.98
N LEU A 48 14.70 -6.64 -8.88
CA LEU A 48 15.58 -7.45 -8.04
C LEU A 48 17.01 -7.68 -8.53
N PRO A 49 17.27 -7.85 -9.85
CA PRO A 49 18.65 -8.12 -10.31
C PRO A 49 19.65 -7.08 -9.81
N ASP A 50 19.20 -5.83 -9.69
CA ASP A 50 19.90 -4.74 -9.03
C ASP A 50 19.10 -4.31 -7.81
N LEU A 51 19.14 -5.07 -6.71
CA LEU A 51 18.47 -4.73 -5.44
C LEU A 51 19.07 -3.45 -4.83
N THR A 52 18.82 -2.32 -5.49
CA THR A 52 19.38 -1.03 -5.17
C THR A 52 18.85 -0.58 -3.82
N GLU A 53 19.61 0.31 -3.20
CA GLU A 53 19.17 0.99 -1.97
C GLU A 53 17.81 1.70 -2.16
N ASN A 54 17.46 2.09 -3.39
CA ASN A 54 16.13 2.63 -3.70
C ASN A 54 15.01 1.61 -3.54
N VAL A 55 15.20 0.36 -3.96
CA VAL A 55 14.21 -0.71 -3.79
C VAL A 55 14.04 -1.05 -2.31
N LYS A 56 15.13 -1.17 -1.55
CA LYS A 56 15.07 -1.39 -0.10
C LYS A 56 14.36 -0.23 0.61
N ARG A 57 14.71 1.01 0.26
CA ARG A 57 14.05 2.21 0.78
C ARG A 57 12.56 2.23 0.43
N TRP A 58 12.20 1.82 -0.79
CA TRP A 58 10.81 1.72 -1.20
C TRP A 58 10.03 0.71 -0.35
N ILE A 59 10.56 -0.50 -0.15
CA ILE A 59 9.95 -1.51 0.73
C ILE A 59 9.81 -0.97 2.17
N LYS A 60 10.82 -0.23 2.65
CA LYS A 60 10.78 0.41 3.97
C LYS A 60 9.65 1.43 4.10
N ILE A 61 9.54 2.35 3.13
CA ILE A 61 8.45 3.34 3.07
C ILE A 61 7.09 2.63 3.03
N LEU A 62 7.00 1.58 2.21
CA LEU A 62 5.77 0.81 2.02
C LEU A 62 5.27 0.19 3.32
N TYR A 63 6.11 -0.52 4.09
CA TYR A 63 5.66 -1.10 5.36
C TYR A 63 5.38 -0.03 6.43
N THR A 64 6.15 1.07 6.44
CA THR A 64 6.05 2.12 7.46
C THR A 64 4.72 2.84 7.38
N TYR A 65 4.29 3.19 6.17
CA TYR A 65 3.08 3.98 5.93
C TYR A 65 1.92 3.16 5.36
N TYR A 66 2.00 1.82 5.46
CA TYR A 66 0.99 0.94 4.89
C TYR A 66 -0.41 1.21 5.48
N PRO A 67 -1.42 1.51 4.64
CA PRO A 67 -2.78 1.80 5.08
C PRO A 67 -3.74 0.61 5.00
N GLY A 68 -3.27 -0.56 4.52
CA GLY A 68 -4.09 -1.76 4.35
C GLY A 68 -4.15 -2.65 5.60
N SER A 69 -4.36 -3.96 5.41
CA SER A 69 -4.52 -4.90 6.52
C SER A 69 -3.25 -5.09 7.36
N ASN A 70 -3.42 -5.39 8.65
CA ASN A 70 -2.29 -5.73 9.54
C ASN A 70 -1.53 -6.98 9.07
N THR A 71 -2.24 -7.96 8.49
CA THR A 71 -1.62 -9.16 7.90
C THR A 71 -0.63 -8.78 6.80
N MET A 72 -1.06 -7.93 5.86
CA MET A 72 -0.19 -7.45 4.80
C MET A 72 0.94 -6.56 5.36
N LYS A 73 0.65 -5.71 6.36
CA LYS A 73 1.68 -4.88 7.01
C LYS A 73 2.79 -5.72 7.65
N ASN A 74 2.43 -6.78 8.36
CA ASN A 74 3.39 -7.68 9.01
C ASN A 74 4.26 -8.41 7.97
N PHE A 75 3.66 -8.77 6.83
CA PHE A 75 4.43 -9.31 5.73
C PHE A 75 5.41 -8.32 5.13
N LEU A 76 4.98 -7.10 4.87
CA LEU A 76 5.84 -6.05 4.33
C LEU A 76 7.03 -5.78 5.28
N PHE A 77 6.79 -5.84 6.59
CA PHE A 77 7.85 -5.80 7.60
C PHE A 77 8.82 -6.99 7.45
N ASN A 78 8.31 -8.22 7.39
CA ASN A 78 9.16 -9.41 7.21
C ASN A 78 9.94 -9.37 5.88
N LEU A 79 9.32 -8.85 4.83
CA LEU A 79 9.95 -8.67 3.52
C LEU A 79 11.10 -7.65 3.61
N ASN A 80 10.89 -6.53 4.30
CA ASN A 80 11.95 -5.56 4.60
C ASN A 80 13.11 -6.22 5.35
N GLU A 81 12.80 -7.00 6.38
CA GLU A 81 13.80 -7.72 7.18
C GLU A 81 14.55 -8.78 6.37
N PHE A 82 13.89 -9.40 5.40
CA PHE A 82 14.51 -10.34 4.47
C PHE A 82 15.47 -9.61 3.52
N VAL A 83 15.01 -8.55 2.83
CA VAL A 83 15.82 -7.89 1.79
C VAL A 83 16.95 -7.02 2.32
N LYS A 84 16.90 -6.55 3.58
CA LYS A 84 17.89 -5.60 4.13
C LYS A 84 19.33 -6.13 4.09
N ASN A 85 19.51 -7.44 4.22
CA ASN A 85 20.82 -8.09 4.31
C ASN A 85 21.41 -8.45 2.95
N TYR A 86 20.67 -8.28 1.86
CA TYR A 86 21.13 -8.63 0.51
C TYR A 86 21.70 -7.41 -0.20
N THR A 87 22.87 -7.56 -0.82
CA THR A 87 23.41 -6.59 -1.79
C THR A 87 22.87 -6.87 -3.19
N THR A 88 22.78 -8.16 -3.54
CA THR A 88 22.15 -8.69 -4.74
C THR A 88 21.20 -9.80 -4.33
N LEU A 89 20.00 -9.83 -4.92
CA LEU A 89 19.01 -10.87 -4.65
C LEU A 89 18.50 -11.40 -5.97
N SER A 90 18.74 -12.68 -6.25
CA SER A 90 18.26 -13.26 -7.51
C SER A 90 16.73 -13.36 -7.52
N SER A 91 16.13 -13.31 -8.71
CA SER A 91 14.69 -13.48 -8.86
C SER A 91 14.21 -14.85 -8.33
N ASN A 92 15.07 -15.87 -8.34
CA ASN A 92 14.73 -17.20 -7.84
C ASN A 92 14.70 -17.23 -6.30
N GLU A 93 15.72 -16.69 -5.63
CA GLU A 93 15.74 -16.58 -4.16
C GLU A 93 14.55 -15.78 -3.63
N TYR A 94 14.23 -14.68 -4.29
CA TYR A 94 13.03 -13.91 -3.97
C TYR A 94 11.76 -14.72 -4.17
N GLN A 95 11.61 -15.41 -5.30
CA GLN A 95 10.42 -16.23 -5.55
C GLN A 95 10.28 -17.35 -4.50
N THR A 96 11.38 -17.97 -4.09
CA THR A 96 11.38 -18.97 -3.01
C THR A 96 10.90 -18.37 -1.69
N TYR A 97 11.37 -17.16 -1.34
CA TYR A 97 10.87 -16.45 -0.16
C TYR A 97 9.37 -16.12 -0.27
N ILE A 98 8.93 -15.55 -1.39
CA ILE A 98 7.51 -15.22 -1.58
C ILE A 98 6.64 -16.49 -1.52
N ASN A 99 7.10 -17.60 -2.10
CA ASN A 99 6.39 -18.89 -2.05
C ASN A 99 6.32 -19.52 -0.65
N SER A 100 7.33 -19.30 0.19
CA SER A 100 7.33 -19.81 1.56
C SER A 100 6.44 -18.99 2.50
N THR A 101 6.28 -17.70 2.20
CA THR A 101 5.29 -16.86 2.88
C THR A 101 3.90 -17.21 2.33
N SER A 102 2.98 -17.64 3.19
CA SER A 102 1.62 -18.10 2.86
C SER A 102 0.72 -17.06 2.17
N ILE A 103 1.29 -15.94 1.73
CA ILE A 103 0.65 -14.79 1.10
C ILE A 103 0.34 -14.99 -0.38
N ILE A 104 0.88 -16.03 -1.00
CA ILE A 104 0.36 -16.54 -2.27
C ILE A 104 -1.07 -17.10 -2.11
N LYS A 105 -1.55 -17.29 -0.88
CA LYS A 105 -2.96 -17.58 -0.56
C LYS A 105 -3.76 -16.34 -0.13
N LEU A 106 -3.23 -15.12 -0.28
CA LEU A 106 -4.02 -13.91 -0.11
C LEU A 106 -5.19 -13.90 -1.09
N PRO A 107 -6.32 -13.27 -0.72
CA PRO A 107 -7.56 -13.36 -1.49
C PRO A 107 -7.33 -13.01 -2.96
N LYS A 108 -7.99 -13.78 -3.84
CA LYS A 108 -8.03 -13.55 -5.28
C LYS A 108 -8.11 -12.05 -5.55
N LEU A 109 -7.24 -11.56 -6.44
CA LEU A 109 -7.22 -10.19 -6.91
C LEU A 109 -8.65 -9.66 -7.06
N LYS A 110 -9.06 -8.81 -6.13
CA LYS A 110 -10.41 -8.29 -6.07
C LYS A 110 -10.31 -6.77 -6.07
N PHE A 111 -10.65 -6.22 -7.22
CA PHE A 111 -10.87 -4.79 -7.34
C PHE A 111 -12.33 -4.54 -7.01
N ASP A 112 -12.58 -3.78 -5.94
CA ASP A 112 -13.95 -3.39 -5.56
C ASP A 112 -14.24 -2.03 -6.19
N HIS A 113 -13.60 -0.98 -5.68
CA HIS A 113 -13.78 0.36 -6.21
C HIS A 113 -13.00 0.58 -7.47
N CYS A 114 -11.89 -0.13 -7.69
CA CYS A 114 -11.06 -0.01 -8.88
C CYS A 114 -11.45 -0.97 -10.01
N ASN A 115 -12.59 -1.65 -9.90
CA ASN A 115 -13.06 -2.52 -10.97
C ASN A 115 -13.39 -1.70 -12.23
N GLY A 116 -12.77 -2.06 -13.35
CA GLY A 116 -13.04 -1.45 -14.65
C GLY A 116 -14.40 -1.86 -15.20
N SER A 117 -14.92 -1.09 -16.16
CA SER A 117 -16.05 -1.56 -16.97
C SER A 117 -15.66 -2.72 -17.90
N ASP A 118 -14.37 -2.91 -18.13
CA ASP A 118 -13.76 -3.99 -18.89
C ASP A 118 -12.37 -4.29 -18.28
N SER A 119 -11.86 -5.51 -18.52
CA SER A 119 -10.54 -5.99 -18.09
C SER A 119 -9.35 -5.07 -18.43
N SER A 120 -9.43 -4.32 -19.52
CA SER A 120 -8.39 -3.39 -19.99
C SER A 120 -8.39 -2.04 -19.26
N LYS A 121 -9.41 -1.76 -18.45
CA LYS A 121 -9.62 -0.47 -17.79
C LYS A 121 -9.41 -0.57 -16.29
N ARG A 122 -8.85 0.49 -15.68
CA ARG A 122 -8.67 0.61 -14.22
C ARG A 122 -7.86 -0.58 -13.67
N GLY A 123 -8.32 -1.26 -12.62
CA GLY A 123 -7.59 -2.35 -11.98
C GLY A 123 -6.32 -1.84 -11.31
N TYR A 124 -5.18 -2.47 -11.60
CA TYR A 124 -3.92 -2.21 -10.92
C TYR A 124 -3.46 -0.74 -10.95
N PRO A 125 -3.43 -0.03 -12.10
CA PRO A 125 -3.11 1.40 -12.11
C PRO A 125 -3.99 2.25 -11.17
N CYS A 126 -5.29 1.95 -11.08
CA CYS A 126 -6.21 2.65 -10.19
C CYS A 126 -5.88 2.39 -8.72
N THR A 127 -5.68 1.12 -8.34
CA THR A 127 -5.38 0.79 -6.94
C THR A 127 -3.99 1.23 -6.51
N LEU A 128 -3.05 1.34 -7.44
CA LEU A 128 -1.72 1.89 -7.17
C LEU A 128 -1.79 3.38 -6.79
N TRP A 129 -2.58 4.17 -7.53
CA TRP A 129 -2.84 5.57 -7.19
C TRP A 129 -3.45 5.72 -5.80
N VAL A 130 -4.45 4.89 -5.49
CA VAL A 130 -5.08 4.85 -4.18
C VAL A 130 -4.06 4.54 -3.09
N LEU A 131 -3.23 3.51 -3.27
CA LEU A 131 -2.19 3.13 -2.30
C LEU A 131 -1.24 4.30 -2.01
N PHE A 132 -0.73 4.97 -3.05
CA PHE A 132 0.20 6.09 -2.87
C PHE A 132 -0.42 7.27 -2.12
N HIS A 133 -1.63 7.69 -2.50
CA HIS A 133 -2.32 8.77 -1.79
C HIS A 133 -2.64 8.40 -0.34
N SER A 134 -3.06 7.17 -0.08
CA SER A 134 -3.30 6.70 1.28
C SER A 134 -2.03 6.68 2.13
N MET A 135 -0.87 6.31 1.55
CA MET A 135 0.41 6.36 2.23
C MET A 135 0.85 7.79 2.57
N THR A 136 0.66 8.76 1.68
CA THR A 136 1.00 10.16 1.96
C THR A 136 0.13 10.76 3.06
N VAL A 137 -1.16 10.42 3.08
CA VAL A 137 -2.06 10.83 4.17
C VAL A 137 -1.64 10.17 5.49
N LYS A 138 -1.29 8.86 5.46
CA LYS A 138 -0.81 8.15 6.65
C LYS A 138 0.47 8.78 7.20
N GLN A 139 1.39 9.18 6.34
CA GLN A 139 2.60 9.89 6.73
C GLN A 139 2.28 11.22 7.43
N ALA A 140 1.39 12.04 6.87
CA ALA A 140 1.00 13.32 7.47
C ALA A 140 0.40 13.13 8.87
N ILE A 141 -0.53 12.17 9.03
CA ILE A 141 -1.14 11.85 10.33
C ILE A 141 -0.09 11.43 11.36
N LEU A 142 0.87 10.59 10.97
CA LEU A 142 1.95 10.17 11.89
C LEU A 142 2.90 11.32 12.23
N ALA A 143 3.15 12.25 11.30
CA ALA A 143 3.99 13.41 11.56
C ALA A 143 3.34 14.34 12.60
N GLU A 144 2.02 14.54 12.51
CA GLU A 144 1.26 15.33 13.49
C GLU A 144 1.22 14.69 14.89
N GLN A 145 1.23 13.35 14.99
CA GLN A 145 1.24 12.64 16.28
C GLN A 145 2.58 12.69 17.02
N ASN A 146 3.68 12.96 16.31
CA ASN A 146 5.02 13.02 16.87
C ASN A 146 5.54 14.47 17.03
N ALA A 147 4.67 15.46 16.79
CA ALA A 147 4.94 16.89 16.93
C ALA A 147 4.37 17.42 18.26
#